data_AF-G0EF73-F1
#
_entry.id   AF-G0EF73-F1
#
_cell.length_a   1.000
_cell.length_b   1.000
_cell.length_c   1.000
_cell.angle_alpha   90.00
_cell.angle_beta   90.00
_cell.angle_gamma   90.00
#
_symmetry.space_group_name_H-M   'P 1'
#
loop_
_entity.id
_entity.type
_entity.pdbx_description
1 polymer ?
#
loop_
_entity_poly.entity_id
_entity_poly.type
_entity_poly.pdbx_seq_one_letter_code
_entity_poly.pdbx_strand_id
1 'polypeptide(L)'
;MSGERVERKENVNEMRRSLLKAAALASAASAITFVAVDKERLKKVLVPVKLEDILPEASAEGSELERKAAEKEKEMKRLCSEWTEKLCREQGEDSEACKEARKRCEMIKVKATPAKEGVHFAMALDLNKCIGCRRCAYACVMENNQARNLHIEWIKVLEMPREEMEFIYSKLDYTEAPKPDKVYVPVACMQCEDPPCVMVCPVRATWKEPDGIVVVDYDRCIGCRYCITACPYGARHFNWAKPYVPPTEINPNMHVLGNVIRQIHVVEKCTWCIQRTRDGGIPACVEVCPVGARVFGDLHDAESPIRRVIEEYGAFVLKPEAGTRPKFFYFFGPSRTPPRKEE
;
A
#
# COMPACT_ATOMS: atom_id res chain seq x y z
N MET A 1 -47.43 -22.98 -55.50
CA MET A 1 -47.06 -23.25 -54.07
C MET A 1 -45.55 -23.28 -53.79
N SER A 2 -44.70 -22.74 -54.68
CA SER A 2 -43.23 -22.68 -54.49
C SER A 2 -42.67 -21.28 -54.22
N GLY A 3 -43.37 -20.20 -54.61
CA GLY A 3 -42.91 -18.81 -54.45
C GLY A 3 -42.96 -18.28 -53.01
N GLU A 4 -44.09 -18.41 -52.32
CA GLU A 4 -44.24 -17.94 -50.93
C GLU A 4 -43.29 -18.64 -49.94
N ARG A 5 -42.82 -19.84 -50.25
CA ARG A 5 -41.89 -20.61 -49.41
C ARG A 5 -40.44 -20.16 -49.57
N VAL A 6 -40.12 -19.49 -50.68
CA VAL A 6 -38.78 -18.95 -50.99
C VAL A 6 -38.63 -17.55 -50.39
N GLU A 7 -39.62 -16.66 -50.57
CA GLU A 7 -39.62 -15.33 -49.93
C GLU A 7 -39.61 -15.39 -48.39
N ARG A 8 -40.29 -16.37 -47.79
CA ARG A 8 -40.24 -16.59 -46.34
C ARG A 8 -38.87 -17.09 -45.86
N LYS A 9 -38.13 -17.82 -46.71
CA LYS A 9 -36.75 -18.29 -46.39
C LYS A 9 -35.72 -17.19 -46.58
N GLU A 10 -35.88 -16.33 -47.58
CA GLU A 10 -35.01 -15.17 -47.79
C GLU A 10 -35.17 -14.14 -46.67
N ASN A 11 -36.41 -13.81 -46.28
CA ASN A 11 -36.68 -12.92 -45.14
C ASN A 11 -36.16 -13.47 -43.80
N VAL A 12 -36.26 -14.79 -43.57
CA VAL A 12 -35.70 -15.43 -42.36
C VAL A 12 -34.17 -15.43 -42.38
N ASN A 13 -33.54 -15.58 -43.55
CA ASN A 13 -32.09 -15.54 -43.69
C ASN A 13 -31.53 -14.11 -43.56
N GLU A 14 -32.26 -13.11 -44.03
CA GLU A 14 -31.90 -11.69 -43.86
C GLU A 14 -32.08 -11.24 -42.40
N MET A 15 -33.16 -11.66 -41.76
CA MET A 15 -33.38 -11.47 -40.32
C MET A 15 -32.31 -12.21 -39.48
N ARG A 16 -31.90 -13.43 -39.88
CA ARG A 16 -30.78 -14.15 -39.23
C ARG A 16 -29.44 -13.47 -39.45
N ARG A 17 -29.15 -12.91 -40.62
CA ARG A 17 -27.92 -12.14 -40.88
C ARG A 17 -27.90 -10.81 -40.11
N SER A 18 -29.05 -10.15 -39.98
CA SER A 18 -29.23 -8.97 -39.13
C SER A 18 -29.02 -9.31 -37.65
N LEU A 19 -29.62 -10.39 -37.16
CA LEU A 19 -29.43 -10.91 -35.79
C LEU A 19 -27.99 -11.36 -35.54
N LEU A 20 -27.31 -11.98 -36.51
CA LEU A 20 -25.91 -12.38 -36.40
C LEU A 20 -24.95 -11.18 -36.42
N LYS A 21 -25.25 -10.13 -37.20
CA LYS A 21 -24.49 -8.87 -37.16
C LYS A 21 -24.72 -8.10 -35.86
N ALA A 22 -25.95 -8.08 -35.34
CA ALA A 22 -26.28 -7.51 -34.02
C ALA A 22 -25.63 -8.32 -32.88
N ALA A 23 -25.58 -9.65 -32.99
CA ALA A 23 -24.89 -10.52 -32.04
C ALA A 23 -23.37 -10.39 -32.11
N ALA A 24 -22.79 -10.13 -33.30
CA ALA A 24 -21.37 -9.86 -33.49
C ALA A 24 -20.94 -8.46 -32.96
N LEU A 25 -21.83 -7.47 -33.05
CA LEU A 25 -21.63 -6.14 -32.45
C LEU A 25 -21.87 -6.16 -30.93
N ALA A 26 -22.76 -7.03 -30.43
CA ALA A 26 -22.95 -7.28 -29.01
C ALA A 26 -21.83 -8.13 -28.39
N SER A 27 -21.18 -9.03 -29.16
CA SER A 27 -20.04 -9.83 -28.71
C SER A 27 -18.71 -9.06 -28.74
N ALA A 28 -18.60 -7.98 -29.50
CA ALA A 28 -17.51 -6.99 -29.34
C ALA A 28 -17.64 -6.14 -28.06
N ALA A 29 -18.84 -6.11 -27.45
CA ALA A 29 -19.10 -5.50 -26.15
C ALA A 29 -19.12 -6.55 -25.00
N SER A 30 -18.72 -7.79 -25.26
CA SER A 30 -18.73 -8.90 -24.29
C SER A 30 -17.54 -9.83 -24.49
N ALA A 31 -16.34 -9.29 -24.26
CA ALA A 31 -15.15 -10.08 -23.91
C ALA A 31 -14.49 -9.51 -22.64
N ILE A 32 -15.33 -9.08 -21.70
CA ILE A 32 -14.90 -9.00 -20.31
C ILE A 32 -15.93 -9.72 -19.46
N THR A 33 -15.72 -11.01 -19.32
CA THR A 33 -16.31 -11.78 -18.21
C THR A 33 -15.58 -11.35 -16.93
N PHE A 34 -15.72 -10.07 -16.57
CA PHE A 34 -15.58 -9.64 -15.20
C PHE A 34 -16.58 -10.48 -14.40
N VAL A 35 -16.14 -11.09 -13.32
CA VAL A 35 -17.06 -11.50 -12.27
C VAL A 35 -17.87 -10.25 -11.93
N ALA A 36 -19.16 -10.25 -12.25
CA ALA A 36 -20.07 -9.20 -11.89
C ALA A 36 -20.19 -9.21 -10.36
N VAL A 37 -19.27 -8.54 -9.68
CA VAL A 37 -19.63 -7.87 -8.44
C VAL A 37 -20.64 -6.81 -8.88
N ASP A 38 -21.87 -6.96 -8.42
CA ASP A 38 -22.99 -6.10 -8.79
C ASP A 38 -22.55 -4.62 -8.79
N LYS A 39 -22.59 -3.98 -9.97
CA LYS A 39 -22.17 -2.58 -10.15
C LYS A 39 -22.96 -1.63 -9.25
N GLU A 40 -24.19 -1.97 -8.86
CA GLU A 40 -24.97 -1.17 -7.90
C GLU A 40 -24.51 -1.36 -6.46
N ARG A 41 -24.01 -2.54 -6.08
CA ARG A 41 -23.40 -2.79 -4.77
C ARG A 41 -21.99 -2.20 -4.66
N LEU A 42 -21.20 -2.21 -5.74
CA LEU A 42 -19.90 -1.54 -5.79
C LEU A 42 -20.02 -0.02 -5.63
N LYS A 43 -21.05 0.61 -6.23
CA LYS A 43 -21.33 2.05 -6.07
C LYS A 43 -21.62 2.46 -4.62
N LYS A 44 -22.05 1.53 -3.75
CA LYS A 44 -22.30 1.79 -2.32
C LYS A 44 -21.02 1.76 -1.48
N VAL A 45 -19.94 1.14 -1.97
CA VAL A 45 -18.71 0.90 -1.21
C VAL A 45 -17.51 1.64 -1.81
N LEU A 46 -17.49 1.90 -3.12
CA LEU A 46 -16.32 2.37 -3.84
C LEU A 46 -16.75 3.46 -4.85
N VAL A 47 -16.14 4.64 -4.77
CA VAL A 47 -16.42 5.77 -5.67
C VAL A 47 -15.34 5.81 -6.76
N PRO A 48 -15.72 5.93 -8.05
CA PRO A 48 -14.76 6.13 -9.13
C PRO A 48 -14.03 7.46 -8.96
N VAL A 49 -12.70 7.43 -9.02
CA VAL A 49 -11.85 8.59 -8.79
C VAL A 49 -11.68 9.38 -10.10
N LYS A 50 -12.01 10.68 -10.11
CA LYS A 50 -11.64 11.59 -11.19
C LYS A 50 -10.27 12.19 -10.90
N LEU A 51 -9.42 12.28 -11.93
CA LEU A 51 -8.02 12.66 -11.73
C LEU A 51 -7.83 14.12 -11.33
N GLU A 52 -8.69 15.01 -11.85
CA GLU A 52 -8.66 16.44 -11.59
C GLU A 52 -8.87 16.79 -10.10
N ASP A 53 -9.49 15.89 -9.33
CA ASP A 53 -9.75 16.06 -7.90
C ASP A 53 -8.53 15.78 -7.01
N ILE A 54 -7.37 15.37 -7.57
CA ILE A 54 -6.23 14.83 -6.79
C ILE A 54 -5.00 15.75 -6.82
N LEU A 55 -4.94 16.71 -7.74
CA LEU A 55 -3.72 17.46 -8.06
C LEU A 55 -3.72 18.86 -7.38
N PRO A 56 -2.97 19.09 -6.30
CA PRO A 56 -2.63 20.44 -5.86
C PRO A 56 -1.19 20.85 -6.20
N GLU A 57 -0.98 22.16 -6.26
CA GLU A 57 0.31 22.83 -6.52
C GLU A 57 1.32 22.62 -5.39
N ALA A 58 2.59 22.43 -5.76
CA ALA A 58 3.69 22.15 -4.86
C ALA A 58 4.38 23.43 -4.34
N SER A 59 4.76 23.43 -3.07
CA SER A 59 5.68 24.42 -2.47
C SER A 59 6.73 23.70 -1.62
N ALA A 60 8.01 24.07 -1.79
CA ALA A 60 9.15 23.48 -1.11
C ALA A 60 9.80 24.45 -0.12
N GLU A 61 10.30 23.94 1.01
CA GLU A 61 11.36 24.57 1.82
C GLU A 61 12.28 23.48 2.40
N GLY A 62 13.60 23.74 2.40
CA GLY A 62 14.59 22.86 3.01
C GLY A 62 15.84 23.60 3.52
N SER A 63 16.06 23.56 4.84
CA SER A 63 17.39 23.68 5.49
C SER A 63 17.43 23.18 6.96
N GLU A 64 16.42 22.46 7.46
CA GLU A 64 16.37 21.91 8.83
C GLU A 64 16.51 20.36 8.87
N LEU A 65 16.08 19.69 7.80
CA LEU A 65 15.94 18.23 7.75
C LEU A 65 17.30 17.50 7.75
N GLU A 66 18.32 18.08 7.13
CA GLU A 66 19.68 17.50 7.07
C GLU A 66 20.36 17.51 8.44
N ARG A 67 20.19 18.59 9.22
CA ARG A 67 20.69 18.66 10.60
C ARG A 67 20.04 17.58 11.46
N LYS A 68 18.72 17.43 11.36
CA LYS A 68 17.97 16.37 12.05
C LYS A 68 18.44 14.97 11.63
N ALA A 69 18.69 14.73 10.34
CA ALA A 69 19.21 13.45 9.88
C ALA A 69 20.60 13.14 10.44
N ALA A 70 21.51 14.11 10.48
CA ALA A 70 22.83 13.92 11.07
C ALA A 70 22.79 13.65 12.58
N GLU A 71 21.92 14.34 13.32
CA GLU A 71 21.67 14.07 14.74
C GLU A 71 21.08 12.67 14.95
N LYS A 72 20.10 12.29 14.12
CA LYS A 72 19.49 10.96 14.16
C LYS A 72 20.45 9.84 13.79
N GLU A 73 21.35 10.04 12.85
CA GLU A 73 22.33 9.02 12.50
C GLU A 73 23.22 8.67 13.70
N LYS A 74 23.69 9.68 14.44
CA LYS A 74 24.47 9.48 15.67
C LYS A 74 23.65 8.76 16.73
N GLU A 75 22.38 9.13 16.92
CA GLU A 75 21.47 8.47 17.86
C GLU A 75 21.26 6.99 17.49
N MET A 76 20.98 6.70 16.22
CA MET A 76 20.74 5.33 15.74
C MET A 76 21.99 4.46 15.85
N LYS A 77 23.17 5.00 15.51
CA LYS A 77 24.46 4.30 15.69
C LYS A 77 24.69 3.96 17.15
N ARG A 78 24.52 4.93 18.07
CA ARG A 78 24.67 4.69 19.52
C ARG A 78 23.69 3.61 20.01
N LEU A 79 22.42 3.70 19.64
CA LEU A 79 21.40 2.72 20.05
C LEU A 79 21.73 1.31 19.54
N CYS A 80 22.15 1.21 18.28
CA CYS A 80 22.55 -0.06 17.67
C CYS A 80 23.77 -0.66 18.35
N SER A 81 24.78 0.15 18.68
CA SER A 81 25.97 -0.27 19.42
C SER A 81 25.62 -0.80 20.81
N GLU A 82 24.77 -0.10 21.58
CA GLU A 82 24.32 -0.54 22.91
C GLU A 82 23.63 -1.91 22.86
N TRP A 83 22.76 -2.13 21.88
CA TRP A 83 22.10 -3.41 21.68
C TRP A 83 23.06 -4.50 21.20
N THR A 84 24.03 -4.14 20.35
CA THR A 84 25.05 -5.07 19.86
C THR A 84 25.97 -5.52 20.99
N GLU A 85 26.41 -4.63 21.86
CA GLU A 85 27.21 -4.98 23.05
C GLU A 85 26.48 -5.93 23.98
N LYS A 86 25.16 -5.76 24.13
CA LYS A 86 24.34 -6.71 24.89
C LYS A 86 24.31 -8.07 24.20
N LEU A 87 24.06 -8.10 22.90
CA LEU A 87 24.03 -9.33 22.10
C LEU A 87 25.38 -10.08 22.13
N CYS A 88 26.50 -9.37 21.94
CA CYS A 88 27.84 -9.96 21.95
C CYS A 88 28.22 -10.51 23.34
N ARG A 89 27.78 -9.86 24.43
CA ARG A 89 27.96 -10.39 25.79
C ARG A 89 27.19 -11.70 26.02
N GLU A 90 26.02 -11.84 25.42
CA GLU A 90 25.16 -13.02 25.58
C GLU A 90 25.58 -14.19 24.67
N GLN A 91 26.02 -13.91 23.43
CA GLN A 91 26.31 -14.93 22.41
C GLN A 91 27.81 -15.16 22.16
N GLY A 92 28.68 -14.33 22.75
CA GLY A 92 30.12 -14.34 22.53
C GLY A 92 30.57 -13.40 21.41
N GLU A 93 31.74 -12.81 21.61
CA GLU A 93 32.37 -11.83 20.70
C GLU A 93 32.64 -12.38 19.30
N ASP A 94 32.96 -13.68 19.20
CA ASP A 94 33.27 -14.33 17.93
C ASP A 94 32.05 -14.91 17.20
N SER A 95 30.85 -14.79 17.78
CA SER A 95 29.62 -15.29 17.18
C SER A 95 29.30 -14.57 15.85
N GLU A 96 28.71 -15.31 14.91
CA GLU A 96 28.26 -14.77 13.62
C GLU A 96 27.25 -13.62 13.82
N ALA A 97 26.35 -13.76 14.79
CA ALA A 97 25.38 -12.75 15.16
C ALA A 97 26.03 -11.44 15.65
N CYS A 98 27.07 -11.52 16.49
CA CYS A 98 27.81 -10.35 16.95
C CYS A 98 28.52 -9.63 15.79
N LYS A 99 29.21 -10.40 14.92
CA LYS A 99 29.91 -9.86 13.75
C LYS A 99 28.96 -9.15 12.78
N GLU A 100 27.82 -9.78 12.52
CA GLU A 100 26.82 -9.23 11.62
C GLU A 100 26.10 -8.01 12.22
N ALA A 101 25.82 -8.02 13.53
CA ALA A 101 25.28 -6.87 14.24
C ALA A 101 26.22 -5.64 14.15
N ARG A 102 27.52 -5.83 14.42
CA ARG A 102 28.53 -4.77 14.30
C ARG A 102 28.56 -4.18 12.89
N LYS A 103 28.64 -5.04 11.87
CA LYS A 103 28.63 -4.64 10.47
C LYS A 103 27.39 -3.82 10.12
N ARG A 104 26.19 -4.27 10.52
CA ARG A 104 24.93 -3.53 10.28
C ARG A 104 24.92 -2.17 10.98
N CYS A 105 25.38 -2.08 12.23
CA CYS A 105 25.45 -0.81 12.96
C CYS A 105 26.40 0.20 12.31
N GLU A 106 27.55 -0.26 11.80
CA GLU A 106 28.52 0.59 11.09
C GLU A 106 27.94 1.16 9.79
N MET A 107 27.14 0.36 9.08
CA MET A 107 26.51 0.77 7.82
C MET A 107 25.35 1.75 7.98
N ILE A 108 24.87 2.02 9.20
CA ILE A 108 23.73 2.91 9.43
C ILE A 108 23.98 4.27 8.80
N LYS A 109 23.05 4.68 7.93
CA LYS A 109 23.03 5.97 7.28
C LYS A 109 21.63 6.55 7.33
N VAL A 110 21.48 7.76 7.86
CA VAL A 110 20.18 8.45 7.90
C VAL A 110 20.17 9.57 6.87
N LYS A 111 19.25 9.46 5.92
CA LYS A 111 19.06 10.41 4.83
C LYS A 111 17.97 11.44 5.17
N ALA A 112 18.07 12.58 4.51
CA ALA A 112 17.06 13.64 4.49
C ALA A 112 16.66 14.00 3.05
N THR A 113 16.61 13.00 2.15
CA THR A 113 16.29 13.22 0.74
C THR A 113 14.97 14.01 0.64
N PRO A 114 14.97 15.20 0.01
CA PRO A 114 13.79 16.05 -0.05
C PRO A 114 12.68 15.40 -0.87
N ALA A 115 11.44 15.87 -0.70
CA ALA A 115 10.35 15.49 -1.57
C ALA A 115 10.69 15.78 -3.04
N LYS A 116 10.24 14.91 -3.93
CA LYS A 116 10.39 15.13 -5.37
C LYS A 116 9.31 16.08 -5.85
N GLU A 117 9.71 17.24 -6.36
CA GLU A 117 8.79 18.18 -7.01
C GLU A 117 8.21 17.57 -8.29
N GLY A 118 6.96 17.90 -8.58
CA GLY A 118 6.26 17.41 -9.77
C GLY A 118 5.89 15.92 -9.74
N VAL A 119 6.24 15.19 -8.68
CA VAL A 119 5.87 13.78 -8.48
C VAL A 119 4.70 13.69 -7.53
N HIS A 120 3.77 12.77 -7.75
CA HIS A 120 2.69 12.49 -6.80
C HIS A 120 2.49 10.98 -6.66
N PHE A 121 3.04 10.42 -5.59
CA PHE A 121 3.05 8.98 -5.43
C PHE A 121 1.65 8.40 -5.17
N ALA A 122 1.42 7.21 -5.71
CA ALA A 122 0.25 6.39 -5.43
C ALA A 122 0.56 4.89 -5.48
N MET A 123 -0.35 4.11 -4.89
CA MET A 123 -0.28 2.65 -4.88
C MET A 123 -1.61 2.06 -5.33
N ALA A 124 -1.59 0.97 -6.08
CA ALA A 124 -2.76 0.16 -6.38
C ALA A 124 -2.52 -1.29 -5.99
N LEU A 125 -3.59 -2.01 -5.66
CA LEU A 125 -3.56 -3.41 -5.32
C LEU A 125 -4.57 -4.21 -6.14
N ASP A 126 -4.07 -5.22 -6.86
CA ASP A 126 -4.86 -6.20 -7.59
C ASP A 126 -5.38 -7.28 -6.62
N LEU A 127 -6.68 -7.22 -6.36
CA LEU A 127 -7.39 -8.17 -5.49
C LEU A 127 -7.59 -9.54 -6.16
N ASN A 128 -7.42 -9.67 -7.47
CA ASN A 128 -7.47 -10.96 -8.16
C ASN A 128 -6.15 -11.71 -8.09
N LYS A 129 -5.02 -11.00 -8.03
CA LYS A 129 -3.68 -11.62 -7.89
C LYS A 129 -3.29 -11.88 -6.44
N CYS A 130 -3.82 -11.13 -5.48
CA CYS A 130 -3.37 -11.27 -4.08
C CYS A 130 -3.70 -12.66 -3.50
N ILE A 131 -2.66 -13.42 -3.18
CA ILE A 131 -2.76 -14.78 -2.61
C ILE A 131 -2.76 -14.84 -1.08
N GLY A 132 -2.80 -13.69 -0.39
CA GLY A 132 -2.82 -13.68 1.07
C GLY A 132 -1.54 -14.14 1.78
N CYS A 133 -0.41 -14.29 1.09
CA CYS A 133 0.84 -14.86 1.65
C CYS A 133 1.53 -14.02 2.74
N ARG A 134 1.05 -12.81 3.05
CA ARG A 134 1.58 -11.88 4.08
C ARG A 134 3.06 -11.46 3.94
N ARG A 135 3.79 -11.91 2.91
CA ARG A 135 5.19 -11.48 2.65
C ARG A 135 5.37 -9.96 2.64
N CYS A 136 4.39 -9.24 2.11
CA CYS A 136 4.39 -7.78 2.11
C CYS A 136 4.37 -7.16 3.51
N ALA A 137 3.69 -7.77 4.49
CA ALA A 137 3.67 -7.32 5.88
C ALA A 137 5.02 -7.57 6.55
N TYR A 138 5.57 -8.79 6.44
CA TYR A 138 6.89 -9.12 6.98
C TYR A 138 8.01 -8.26 6.40
N ALA A 139 8.04 -8.05 5.08
CA ALA A 139 9.00 -7.16 4.45
C ALA A 139 8.87 -5.73 4.94
N CYS A 140 7.64 -5.26 5.20
CA CYS A 140 7.41 -3.92 5.75
C CYS A 140 7.97 -3.78 7.18
N VAL A 141 7.86 -4.82 8.02
CA VAL A 141 8.43 -4.84 9.38
C VAL A 141 9.95 -4.74 9.32
N MET A 142 10.58 -5.56 8.47
CA MET A 142 12.04 -5.59 8.29
C MET A 142 12.57 -4.28 7.72
N GLU A 143 12.01 -3.84 6.58
CA GLU A 143 12.45 -2.64 5.85
C GLU A 143 12.29 -1.38 6.71
N ASN A 144 11.17 -1.26 7.42
CA ASN A 144 10.84 -0.03 8.12
C ASN A 144 11.31 -0.03 9.58
N ASN A 145 12.15 -0.96 10.01
CA ASN A 145 12.65 -1.06 11.39
C ASN A 145 11.51 -1.02 12.43
N GLN A 146 10.38 -1.69 12.15
CA GLN A 146 9.28 -1.78 13.12
C GLN A 146 9.71 -2.60 14.34
N ALA A 147 9.21 -2.24 15.51
CA ALA A 147 9.61 -2.86 16.77
C ALA A 147 9.18 -4.33 16.84
N ARG A 148 10.13 -5.24 17.09
CA ARG A 148 9.85 -6.70 17.17
C ARG A 148 9.11 -7.07 18.44
N ASN A 149 9.41 -6.37 19.53
CA ASN A 149 8.80 -6.58 20.85
C ASN A 149 7.37 -6.04 20.98
N LEU A 150 6.92 -5.18 20.05
CA LEU A 150 5.58 -4.59 20.10
C LEU A 150 4.60 -5.26 19.11
N HIS A 151 5.08 -6.19 18.29
CA HIS A 151 4.30 -6.87 17.25
C HIS A 151 3.49 -5.90 16.37
N ILE A 152 4.07 -4.73 16.07
CA ILE A 152 3.44 -3.74 15.19
C ILE A 152 3.61 -4.21 13.75
N GLU A 153 2.48 -4.28 13.04
CA GLU A 153 2.43 -4.49 11.60
C GLU A 153 1.65 -3.34 10.94
N TRP A 154 2.34 -2.55 10.11
CA TRP A 154 1.70 -1.47 9.35
C TRP A 154 0.76 -1.94 8.24
N ILE A 155 0.87 -3.20 7.83
CA ILE A 155 0.06 -3.81 6.78
C ILE A 155 -0.70 -4.98 7.39
N LYS A 156 -2.03 -4.89 7.41
CA LYS A 156 -2.92 -5.98 7.83
C LYS A 156 -3.51 -6.63 6.61
N VAL A 157 -3.32 -7.93 6.43
CA VAL A 157 -3.93 -8.67 5.31
C VAL A 157 -5.20 -9.31 5.79
N LEU A 158 -6.33 -8.89 5.25
CA LEU A 158 -7.66 -9.38 5.62
C LEU A 158 -8.09 -10.48 4.65
N GLU A 159 -8.50 -11.64 5.16
CA GLU A 159 -9.20 -12.66 4.39
C GLU A 159 -10.70 -12.35 4.43
N MET A 160 -11.36 -12.31 3.26
CA MET A 160 -12.79 -12.08 3.12
C MET A 160 -13.41 -13.12 2.18
N PRO A 161 -14.69 -13.50 2.37
CA PRO A 161 -15.45 -14.24 1.36
C PRO A 161 -15.49 -13.45 0.05
N ARG A 162 -15.26 -14.12 -1.08
CA ARG A 162 -15.23 -13.44 -2.39
C ARG A 162 -16.61 -12.92 -2.83
N GLU A 163 -17.67 -13.63 -2.45
CA GLU A 163 -19.05 -13.28 -2.80
C GLU A 163 -19.61 -12.14 -1.92
N GLU A 164 -19.05 -11.99 -0.71
CA GLU A 164 -19.47 -11.02 0.30
C GLU A 164 -18.24 -10.27 0.82
N MET A 165 -17.71 -9.35 0.01
CA MET A 165 -16.55 -8.51 0.34
C MET A 165 -16.89 -7.41 1.35
N GLU A 166 -17.46 -7.79 2.49
CA GLU A 166 -17.77 -6.89 3.59
C GLU A 166 -16.74 -7.03 4.71
N PHE A 167 -16.32 -5.91 5.28
CA PHE A 167 -15.32 -5.88 6.36
C PHE A 167 -15.77 -6.59 7.63
N ILE A 168 -17.07 -6.73 7.86
CA ILE A 168 -17.61 -7.44 9.03
C ILE A 168 -17.26 -8.93 9.02
N TYR A 169 -17.11 -9.53 7.83
CA TYR A 169 -16.74 -10.94 7.66
C TYR A 169 -15.23 -11.14 7.52
N SER A 170 -14.43 -10.08 7.69
CA SER A 170 -13.00 -10.16 7.52
C SER A 170 -12.30 -10.88 8.67
N LYS A 171 -11.31 -11.71 8.33
CA LYS A 171 -10.45 -12.42 9.28
C LYS A 171 -8.99 -12.00 9.11
N LEU A 172 -8.28 -11.86 10.22
CA LEU A 172 -6.85 -11.52 10.24
C LEU A 172 -5.96 -12.73 10.56
N ASP A 173 -6.53 -13.73 11.23
CA ASP A 173 -5.90 -14.90 11.85
C ASP A 173 -6.05 -16.17 11.00
N TYR A 174 -6.01 -16.04 9.67
CA TYR A 174 -6.00 -17.20 8.79
C TYR A 174 -4.60 -17.82 8.72
N THR A 175 -4.54 -19.15 8.72
CA THR A 175 -3.29 -19.93 8.65
C THR A 175 -3.02 -20.49 7.25
N GLU A 176 -4.08 -20.67 6.45
CA GLU A 176 -4.02 -21.28 5.12
C GLU A 176 -4.40 -20.26 4.05
N ALA A 177 -3.47 -19.99 3.14
CA ALA A 177 -3.70 -19.17 1.95
C ALA A 177 -2.76 -19.63 0.82
N PRO A 178 -3.20 -19.58 -0.45
CA PRO A 178 -4.47 -19.02 -0.91
C PRO A 178 -5.65 -20.01 -0.94
N LYS A 179 -6.85 -19.50 -0.69
CA LYS A 179 -8.12 -20.25 -0.87
C LYS A 179 -8.90 -19.74 -2.09
N PRO A 180 -9.49 -20.63 -2.92
CA PRO A 180 -10.23 -20.22 -4.12
C PRO A 180 -11.44 -19.33 -3.82
N ASP A 181 -12.21 -19.61 -2.77
CA ASP A 181 -13.45 -18.90 -2.42
C ASP A 181 -13.21 -17.58 -1.65
N LYS A 182 -11.93 -17.21 -1.45
CA LYS A 182 -11.54 -16.03 -0.66
C LYS A 182 -10.92 -14.93 -1.52
N VAL A 183 -10.96 -13.72 -0.97
CA VAL A 183 -10.22 -12.54 -1.43
C VAL A 183 -9.35 -12.08 -0.27
N TYR A 184 -8.12 -11.70 -0.58
CA TYR A 184 -7.20 -11.13 0.41
C TYR A 184 -7.05 -9.63 0.17
N VAL A 185 -7.43 -8.84 1.17
CA VAL A 185 -7.42 -7.37 1.14
C VAL A 185 -6.40 -6.83 2.14
N PRO A 186 -5.13 -6.65 1.70
CA PRO A 186 -4.16 -5.85 2.42
C PRO A 186 -4.62 -4.40 2.64
N VAL A 187 -4.71 -4.00 3.91
CA VAL A 187 -5.02 -2.65 4.36
C VAL A 187 -3.77 -2.06 5.03
N ALA A 188 -3.45 -0.82 4.67
CA ALA A 188 -2.33 -0.05 5.21
C ALA A 188 -2.71 1.44 5.27
N CYS A 189 -1.73 2.32 5.52
CA CYS A 189 -1.98 3.76 5.35
C CYS A 189 -2.28 4.08 3.88
N MET A 190 -3.42 4.74 3.65
CA MET A 190 -3.87 5.10 2.31
C MET A 190 -3.22 6.37 1.75
N GLN A 191 -2.36 7.03 2.53
CA GLN A 191 -1.72 8.31 2.19
C GLN A 191 -2.72 9.29 1.57
N CYS A 192 -3.69 9.70 2.38
CA CYS A 192 -4.84 10.47 1.95
C CYS A 192 -4.42 11.83 1.37
N GLU A 193 -5.12 12.29 0.33
CA GLU A 193 -4.94 13.65 -0.20
C GLU A 193 -5.51 14.70 0.76
N ASP A 194 -6.63 14.37 1.42
CA ASP A 194 -7.20 15.10 2.56
C ASP A 194 -7.04 14.28 3.85
N PRO A 195 -5.86 14.28 4.48
CA PRO A 195 -5.61 13.46 5.65
C PRO A 195 -6.23 14.07 6.92
N PRO A 196 -7.32 13.51 7.49
CA PRO A 196 -7.89 14.00 8.75
C PRO A 196 -6.89 13.90 9.90
N CYS A 197 -6.02 12.88 9.85
CA CYS A 197 -4.93 12.68 10.79
C CYS A 197 -3.89 13.82 10.83
N VAL A 198 -3.76 14.63 9.77
CA VAL A 198 -2.93 15.84 9.76
C VAL A 198 -3.66 16.99 10.45
N MET A 199 -4.93 17.20 10.12
CA MET A 199 -5.75 18.30 10.66
C MET A 199 -5.87 18.24 12.19
N VAL A 200 -5.97 17.04 12.77
CA VAL A 200 -6.15 16.87 14.22
C VAL A 200 -4.85 16.93 15.03
N CYS A 201 -3.68 17.09 14.41
CA CYS A 201 -2.41 17.07 15.13
C CYS A 201 -2.13 18.44 15.78
N PRO A 202 -2.22 18.59 17.11
CA PRO A 202 -2.11 19.91 17.76
C PRO A 202 -0.72 20.53 17.63
N VAL A 203 0.31 19.68 17.54
CA VAL A 203 1.72 20.10 17.43
C VAL A 203 2.23 20.09 16.00
N ARG A 204 1.40 19.76 15.00
CA ARG A 204 1.81 19.64 13.58
C ARG A 204 3.01 18.69 13.37
N ALA A 205 3.02 17.56 14.07
CA ALA A 205 4.02 16.51 13.90
C ALA A 205 3.82 15.67 12.62
N THR A 206 2.72 15.86 11.91
CA THR A 206 2.43 15.14 10.66
C THR A 206 1.90 16.15 9.65
N TRP A 207 2.33 16.03 8.41
CA TRP A 207 1.93 16.90 7.29
C TRP A 207 2.02 16.10 5.98
N LYS A 208 1.55 16.70 4.88
CA LYS A 208 1.66 16.13 3.53
C LYS A 208 2.82 16.82 2.81
N GLU A 209 3.75 16.03 2.29
CA GLU A 209 4.87 16.52 1.47
C GLU A 209 4.43 16.76 0.02
N PRO A 210 5.17 17.58 -0.76
CA PRO A 210 4.88 17.83 -2.17
C PRO A 210 4.79 16.58 -3.05
N ASP A 211 5.54 15.53 -2.70
CA ASP A 211 5.51 14.23 -3.39
C ASP A 211 4.25 13.39 -3.08
N GLY A 212 3.33 13.96 -2.31
CA GLY A 212 2.06 13.36 -1.90
C GLY A 212 2.15 12.47 -0.66
N ILE A 213 3.34 12.20 -0.12
CA ILE A 213 3.47 11.34 1.06
C ILE A 213 3.07 12.10 2.31
N VAL A 214 2.14 11.56 3.09
CA VAL A 214 1.90 12.07 4.45
C VAL A 214 3.06 11.58 5.32
N VAL A 215 3.75 12.46 6.03
CA VAL A 215 4.92 12.11 6.86
C VAL A 215 4.60 12.29 8.34
N VAL A 216 5.47 11.74 9.20
CA VAL A 216 5.43 11.95 10.64
C VAL A 216 6.85 12.29 11.10
N ASP A 217 6.99 13.45 11.71
CA ASP A 217 8.17 13.76 12.51
C ASP A 217 7.98 13.11 13.88
N TYR A 218 8.79 12.08 14.12
CA TYR A 218 8.75 11.31 15.37
C TYR A 218 9.20 12.13 16.58
N ASP A 219 10.12 13.09 16.40
CA ASP A 219 10.63 13.92 17.50
C ASP A 219 9.62 14.99 17.92
N ARG A 220 8.82 15.47 16.97
CA ARG A 220 7.73 16.41 17.23
C ARG A 220 6.49 15.74 17.81
N CYS A 221 6.37 14.42 17.70
CA CYS A 221 5.19 13.67 18.11
C CYS A 221 5.09 13.59 19.65
N ILE A 222 4.10 14.28 20.23
CA ILE A 222 3.84 14.24 21.69
C ILE A 222 2.98 13.04 22.15
N GLY A 223 2.61 12.13 21.24
CA GLY A 223 1.87 10.93 21.63
C GLY A 223 0.41 11.13 22.07
N CYS A 224 -0.25 12.22 21.68
CA CYS A 224 -1.65 12.52 22.03
C CYS A 224 -2.69 11.58 21.36
N ARG A 225 -2.29 10.82 20.34
CA ARG A 225 -3.09 9.78 19.65
C ARG A 225 -4.35 10.25 18.91
N TYR A 226 -4.67 11.55 18.87
CA TYR A 226 -5.82 12.03 18.07
C TYR A 226 -5.77 11.63 16.60
N CYS A 227 -4.56 11.55 16.02
CA CYS A 227 -4.36 11.09 14.65
C CYS A 227 -4.71 9.60 14.43
N ILE A 228 -4.75 8.78 15.49
CA ILE A 228 -5.21 7.39 15.44
C ILE A 228 -6.73 7.37 15.34
N THR A 229 -7.41 8.07 16.25
CA THR A 229 -8.88 8.17 16.27
C THR A 229 -9.43 8.79 14.98
N ALA A 230 -8.74 9.79 14.43
CA ALA A 230 -9.14 10.44 13.19
C ALA A 230 -8.89 9.60 11.92
N CYS A 231 -8.11 8.51 11.99
CA CYS A 231 -7.81 7.70 10.82
C CYS A 231 -8.93 6.66 10.59
N PRO A 232 -9.73 6.77 9.51
CA PRO A 232 -10.84 5.84 9.27
C PRO A 232 -10.37 4.41 8.92
N TYR A 233 -9.08 4.24 8.66
CA TYR A 233 -8.45 2.98 8.25
C TYR A 233 -7.72 2.26 9.39
N GLY A 234 -7.60 2.88 10.57
CA GLY A 234 -6.81 2.32 11.68
C GLY A 234 -5.33 2.09 11.33
N ALA A 235 -4.77 2.91 10.43
CA ALA A 235 -3.43 2.71 9.85
C ALA A 235 -2.29 3.40 10.61
N ARG A 236 -2.56 3.90 11.82
CA ARG A 236 -1.63 4.61 12.69
C ARG A 236 -1.44 3.76 13.95
N HIS A 237 -0.20 3.53 14.34
CA HIS A 237 0.18 2.63 15.43
C HIS A 237 0.93 3.40 16.50
N PHE A 238 0.64 3.14 17.78
CA PHE A 238 1.29 3.82 18.90
C PHE A 238 2.36 2.92 19.54
N ASN A 239 3.55 3.46 19.79
CA ASN A 239 4.63 2.76 20.49
C ASN A 239 4.39 2.81 22.01
N TRP A 240 3.74 1.78 22.56
CA TRP A 240 3.39 1.71 23.99
C TRP A 240 4.56 1.45 24.93
N ALA A 241 5.60 0.75 24.45
CA ALA A 241 6.82 0.49 25.20
C ALA A 241 8.03 0.85 24.35
N LYS A 242 9.23 0.82 24.94
CA LYS A 242 10.48 1.14 24.23
C LYS A 242 10.65 0.18 23.04
N PRO A 243 10.71 0.70 21.80
CA PRO A 243 10.94 -0.13 20.62
C PRO A 243 12.28 -0.86 20.70
N TYR A 244 12.27 -2.14 20.34
CA TYR A 244 13.47 -2.95 20.19
C TYR A 244 13.49 -3.59 18.80
N VAL A 245 14.61 -3.44 18.12
CA VAL A 245 14.91 -4.11 16.85
C VAL A 245 16.21 -4.88 17.04
N PRO A 246 16.24 -6.20 16.77
CA PRO A 246 17.48 -6.96 16.85
C PRO A 246 18.56 -6.32 15.97
N PRO A 247 19.80 -6.10 16.48
CA PRO A 247 20.87 -5.51 15.69
C PRO A 247 21.19 -6.27 14.39
N THR A 248 20.98 -7.58 14.41
CA THR A 248 21.10 -8.47 13.24
C THR A 248 19.99 -8.29 12.21
N GLU A 249 18.99 -7.46 12.46
CA GLU A 249 17.86 -7.24 11.55
C GLU A 249 17.61 -5.77 11.23
N ILE A 250 18.46 -4.88 11.74
CA ILE A 250 18.36 -3.45 11.47
C ILE A 250 18.62 -3.21 9.98
N ASN A 251 17.72 -2.46 9.36
CA ASN A 251 17.94 -1.88 8.04
C ASN A 251 18.77 -0.60 8.19
N PRO A 252 20.02 -0.58 7.70
CA PRO A 252 20.91 0.57 7.84
C PRO A 252 20.54 1.75 6.92
N ASN A 253 19.81 1.51 5.83
CA ASN A 253 19.37 2.58 4.93
C ASN A 253 18.13 3.25 5.53
N MET A 254 18.34 4.36 6.24
CA MET A 254 17.28 5.05 6.96
C MET A 254 16.94 6.41 6.35
N HIS A 255 15.70 6.85 6.53
CA HIS A 255 15.27 8.23 6.28
C HIS A 255 14.67 8.83 7.54
N VAL A 256 14.99 10.09 7.84
CA VAL A 256 14.59 10.77 9.09
C VAL A 256 13.07 10.81 9.31
N LEU A 257 12.29 11.01 8.24
CA LEU A 257 10.81 10.95 8.25
C LEU A 257 10.24 9.55 7.92
N GLY A 258 11.10 8.55 7.79
CA GLY A 258 10.78 7.22 7.26
C GLY A 258 10.95 6.13 8.30
N ASN A 259 12.00 5.34 8.15
CA ASN A 259 12.28 4.09 8.87
C ASN A 259 13.33 4.19 9.98
N VAL A 260 13.60 5.39 10.51
CA VAL A 260 14.37 5.50 11.76
C VAL A 260 13.67 4.72 12.88
N ILE A 261 14.44 4.15 13.80
CA ILE A 261 13.89 3.45 14.97
C ILE A 261 13.15 4.47 15.84
N ARG A 262 11.91 4.15 16.22
CA ARG A 262 11.02 5.10 16.89
C ARG A 262 11.31 5.15 18.38
N GLN A 263 10.91 6.27 18.99
CA GLN A 263 10.91 6.44 20.43
C GLN A 263 9.65 5.83 21.05
N ILE A 264 9.65 5.69 22.37
CA ILE A 264 8.43 5.36 23.12
C ILE A 264 7.43 6.52 22.99
N HIS A 265 6.14 6.21 23.01
CA HIS A 265 5.03 7.16 22.97
C HIS A 265 4.88 7.99 21.68
N VAL A 266 5.49 7.56 20.58
CA VAL A 266 5.26 8.19 19.27
C VAL A 266 4.34 7.34 18.41
N VAL A 267 3.61 8.01 17.51
CA VAL A 267 2.74 7.36 16.53
C VAL A 267 3.50 7.13 15.24
N GLU A 268 3.41 5.94 14.67
CA GLU A 268 3.99 5.55 13.40
C GLU A 268 2.94 5.05 12.41
N LYS A 269 3.32 4.99 11.13
CA LYS A 269 2.46 4.53 10.03
C LYS A 269 3.29 4.19 8.80
N CYS A 270 2.70 3.47 7.85
CA CYS A 270 3.28 3.30 6.52
C CYS A 270 3.62 4.66 5.88
N THR A 271 4.86 4.80 5.44
CA THR A 271 5.41 5.98 4.77
C THR A 271 5.70 5.73 3.28
N TRP A 272 5.22 4.62 2.72
CA TRP A 272 5.60 4.15 1.37
C TRP A 272 7.12 4.04 1.17
N CYS A 273 7.85 3.67 2.22
CA CYS A 273 9.30 3.45 2.17
C CYS A 273 10.06 4.65 1.56
N ILE A 274 9.87 5.84 2.12
CA ILE A 274 10.50 7.11 1.69
C ILE A 274 12.01 6.94 1.42
N GLN A 275 12.68 6.16 2.26
CA GLN A 275 14.11 5.83 2.15
C GLN A 275 14.50 5.05 0.88
N ARG A 276 13.52 4.61 0.09
CA ARG A 276 13.67 3.90 -1.19
C ARG A 276 13.04 4.69 -2.33
N THR A 277 11.80 5.16 -2.15
CA THR A 277 11.01 5.77 -3.23
C THR A 277 11.56 7.11 -3.70
N ARG A 278 12.10 7.92 -2.78
CA ARG A 278 12.77 9.19 -3.15
C ARG A 278 14.06 8.97 -3.93
N ASP A 279 14.71 7.82 -3.75
CA ASP A 279 15.93 7.42 -4.47
C ASP A 279 15.63 6.67 -5.79
N GLY A 280 14.37 6.67 -6.25
CA GLY A 280 13.95 6.01 -7.49
C GLY A 280 13.65 4.51 -7.35
N GLY A 281 13.75 3.95 -6.14
CA GLY A 281 13.34 2.59 -5.85
C GLY A 281 11.82 2.44 -5.67
N ILE A 282 11.38 1.21 -5.44
CA ILE A 282 9.99 0.89 -5.09
C ILE A 282 9.87 0.48 -3.61
N PRO A 283 8.67 0.57 -3.00
CA PRO A 283 8.45 0.10 -1.64
C PRO A 283 8.72 -1.39 -1.49
N ALA A 284 9.29 -1.82 -0.35
CA ALA A 284 9.62 -3.23 -0.10
C ALA A 284 8.39 -4.16 -0.19
N CYS A 285 7.20 -3.66 0.17
CA CYS A 285 5.97 -4.43 0.06
C CYS A 285 5.56 -4.72 -1.39
N VAL A 286 5.96 -3.87 -2.34
CA VAL A 286 5.75 -4.04 -3.79
C VAL A 286 6.77 -5.03 -4.33
N GLU A 287 8.05 -4.82 -4.03
CA GLU A 287 9.16 -5.65 -4.50
C GLU A 287 9.04 -7.12 -4.08
N VAL A 288 8.67 -7.39 -2.82
CA VAL A 288 8.62 -8.77 -2.30
C VAL A 288 7.42 -9.58 -2.82
N CYS A 289 6.46 -8.94 -3.49
CA CYS A 289 5.20 -9.58 -3.86
C CYS A 289 5.42 -10.63 -4.97
N PRO A 290 5.29 -11.93 -4.68
CA PRO A 290 5.65 -12.98 -5.65
C PRO A 290 4.72 -13.03 -6.88
N VAL A 291 3.54 -12.43 -6.77
CA VAL A 291 2.48 -12.42 -7.78
C VAL A 291 2.29 -11.04 -8.42
N GLY A 292 3.11 -10.05 -8.04
CA GLY A 292 3.02 -8.69 -8.58
C GLY A 292 1.65 -8.03 -8.34
N ALA A 293 1.00 -8.30 -7.20
CA ALA A 293 -0.32 -7.77 -6.90
C ALA A 293 -0.31 -6.27 -6.54
N ARG A 294 0.81 -5.73 -6.06
CA ARG A 294 0.94 -4.31 -5.75
C ARG A 294 1.61 -3.58 -6.91
N VAL A 295 1.08 -2.41 -7.25
CA VAL A 295 1.62 -1.50 -8.23
C VAL A 295 1.87 -0.17 -7.53
N PHE A 296 3.02 0.44 -7.76
CA PHE A 296 3.38 1.73 -7.17
C PHE A 296 3.97 2.61 -8.27
N GLY A 297 3.67 3.90 -8.23
CA GLY A 297 4.14 4.83 -9.24
C GLY A 297 3.72 6.26 -8.96
N ASP A 298 4.05 7.12 -9.90
CA ASP A 298 3.68 8.53 -9.92
C ASP A 298 2.33 8.71 -10.65
N LEU A 299 1.39 9.49 -10.10
CA LEU A 299 0.12 9.83 -10.72
C LEU A 299 0.23 10.93 -11.78
N HIS A 300 1.27 11.76 -11.69
CA HIS A 300 1.51 12.84 -12.66
C HIS A 300 2.15 12.32 -13.95
N ASP A 301 2.87 11.20 -13.89
CA ASP A 301 3.45 10.55 -15.05
C ASP A 301 2.39 9.69 -15.77
N ALA A 302 2.05 10.10 -17.00
CA ALA A 302 1.07 9.40 -17.84
C ALA A 302 1.51 7.97 -18.22
N GLU A 303 2.83 7.71 -18.27
CA GLU A 303 3.37 6.38 -18.59
C GLU A 303 3.53 5.49 -17.37
N SER A 304 3.23 6.01 -16.17
CA SER A 304 3.38 5.31 -14.91
C SER A 304 2.48 4.07 -14.84
N PRO A 305 2.96 2.95 -14.26
CA PRO A 305 2.15 1.74 -14.09
C PRO A 305 0.83 1.98 -13.37
N ILE A 306 0.79 2.96 -12.45
CA ILE A 306 -0.43 3.30 -11.72
C ILE A 306 -1.49 3.94 -12.62
N ARG A 307 -1.06 4.78 -13.57
CA ARG A 307 -1.93 5.47 -14.50
C ARG A 307 -2.66 4.47 -15.39
N ARG A 308 -1.89 3.55 -15.97
CA ARG A 308 -2.41 2.47 -16.81
C ARG A 308 -3.43 1.60 -16.06
N VAL A 309 -3.14 1.24 -14.80
CA VAL A 309 -4.07 0.45 -13.98
C VAL A 309 -5.40 1.18 -13.77
N ILE A 310 -5.35 2.47 -13.42
CA ILE A 310 -6.56 3.28 -13.17
C ILE A 310 -7.38 3.44 -14.45
N GLU A 311 -6.73 3.67 -15.59
CA GLU A 311 -7.40 3.88 -16.88
C GLU A 311 -7.98 2.59 -17.48
N GLU A 312 -7.25 1.47 -17.40
CA GLU A 312 -7.63 0.21 -18.04
C GLU A 312 -8.65 -0.60 -17.22
N TYR A 313 -8.42 -0.74 -15.91
CA TYR A 313 -9.23 -1.63 -15.05
C TYR A 313 -10.25 -0.88 -14.20
N GLY A 314 -10.13 0.45 -14.13
CA GLY A 314 -10.78 1.23 -13.10
C GLY A 314 -10.15 0.98 -11.72
N ALA A 315 -10.36 1.93 -10.83
CA ALA A 315 -9.82 1.89 -9.48
C ALA A 315 -10.90 2.20 -8.45
N PHE A 316 -10.77 1.55 -7.31
CA PHE A 316 -11.66 1.66 -6.17
C PHE A 316 -10.88 2.17 -4.96
N VAL A 317 -11.56 2.91 -4.10
CA VAL A 317 -10.99 3.46 -2.87
C VAL A 317 -11.69 2.90 -1.65
N LEU A 318 -10.94 2.65 -0.58
CA LEU A 318 -11.53 2.18 0.66
C LEU A 318 -12.22 3.33 1.41
N LYS A 319 -13.43 3.07 1.93
CA LYS A 319 -14.22 4.02 2.74
C LYS A 319 -14.38 5.40 2.10
N PRO A 320 -14.91 5.49 0.87
CA PRO A 320 -15.12 6.77 0.19
C PRO A 320 -16.02 7.74 0.98
N GLU A 321 -16.94 7.21 1.80
CA GLU A 321 -17.82 7.99 2.67
C GLU A 321 -17.06 8.85 3.69
N ALA A 322 -15.79 8.53 3.98
CA ALA A 322 -14.94 9.31 4.86
C ALA A 322 -14.38 10.59 4.21
N GLY A 323 -14.54 10.78 2.89
CA GLY A 323 -14.14 12.00 2.19
C GLY A 323 -12.63 12.31 2.21
N THR A 324 -11.78 11.30 2.42
CA THR A 324 -10.32 11.49 2.62
C THR A 324 -9.52 11.54 1.32
N ARG A 325 -10.14 11.27 0.16
CA ARG A 325 -9.49 11.14 -1.16
C ARG A 325 -8.18 10.30 -1.08
N PRO A 326 -8.27 8.99 -0.78
CA PRO A 326 -7.08 8.14 -0.59
C PRO A 326 -6.31 7.91 -1.91
N LYS A 327 -4.99 7.73 -1.79
CA LYS A 327 -4.05 7.46 -2.90
C LYS A 327 -3.55 6.03 -2.93
N PHE A 328 -4.23 5.18 -2.18
CA PHE A 328 -4.10 3.74 -2.26
C PHE A 328 -5.41 3.21 -2.86
N PHE A 329 -5.29 2.66 -4.06
CA PHE A 329 -6.37 2.11 -4.84
C PHE A 329 -6.42 0.58 -4.78
N TYR A 330 -7.60 0.04 -5.03
CA TYR A 330 -7.86 -1.38 -5.22
C TYR A 330 -8.46 -1.59 -6.60
N PHE A 331 -8.13 -2.70 -7.26
CA PHE A 331 -8.72 -3.04 -8.55
C PHE A 331 -8.77 -4.55 -8.74
N PHE A 332 -9.48 -4.99 -9.79
CA PHE A 332 -9.58 -6.38 -10.20
C PHE A 332 -8.94 -6.55 -11.57
N GLY A 333 -7.70 -7.06 -11.60
CA GLY A 333 -7.02 -7.37 -12.85
C GLY A 333 -7.60 -8.60 -13.56
N PRO A 334 -7.20 -8.85 -14.82
CA PRO A 334 -7.78 -9.92 -15.64
C PRO A 334 -7.35 -11.32 -15.19
N SER A 335 -6.14 -11.45 -14.62
CA SER A 335 -5.59 -12.72 -14.17
C SER A 335 -5.88 -12.97 -12.69
N ARG A 336 -6.39 -14.16 -12.38
CA ARG A 336 -6.70 -14.58 -10.99
C ARG A 336 -5.66 -15.56 -10.46
N THR A 337 -5.32 -15.43 -9.18
CA THR A 337 -4.41 -16.36 -8.49
C THR A 337 -4.98 -16.75 -7.12
N PRO A 338 -5.28 -18.05 -6.87
CA PRO A 338 -5.26 -19.18 -7.80
C PRO A 338 -6.34 -19.05 -8.89
N PRO A 339 -6.16 -19.67 -10.07
CA PRO A 339 -7.17 -19.69 -11.11
C PRO A 339 -8.48 -20.29 -10.59
N ARG A 340 -9.62 -19.90 -11.19
CA ARG A 340 -10.91 -20.51 -10.87
C ARG A 340 -10.83 -21.99 -11.26
N LYS A 341 -11.33 -22.89 -10.41
CA LYS A 341 -11.61 -24.26 -10.87
C LYS A 341 -12.65 -24.15 -11.98
N GLU A 342 -12.31 -24.59 -13.18
CA GLU A 342 -13.30 -24.83 -14.23
C GLU A 342 -14.20 -25.95 -13.68
N GLU A 343 -15.48 -25.64 -13.44
CA GLU A 343 -16.50 -26.62 -13.08
C GLU A 343 -17.10 -27.25 -14.34
#